data_AF-A0A1N6VF71-F1
#
_entry.id   AF-A0A1N6VF71-F1
#
_cell.length_a   1.000
_cell.length_b   1.000
_cell.length_c   1.000
_cell.angle_alpha   90.00
_cell.angle_beta   90.00
_cell.angle_gamma   90.00
#
_symmetry.space_group_name_H-M   'P 1'
#
loop_
_entity.id
_entity.type
_entity.pdbx_description
1 polymer ?
#
loop_
_entity_poly.entity_id
_entity_poly.type
_entity_poly.pdbx_seq_one_letter_code
_entity_poly.pdbx_strand_id
1 'polypeptide(L)'
;MAVEIVYETHSITEDNERGIATGWLPGRLSEADPRLRECDYGPLNGGPVSLVAARRAAHIDVPFMGGQSYRQVVEATGSFLHDLVAGWDGARVLIVAHSANRWALDCLLTGARLEDLVDAPFAWQPGWHYTLHTGWRGPGD
;
A
#
# COMPACT_ATOMS: atom_id res chain seq x y z
N MET A 1 -1.80 17.35 15.02
CA MET A 1 -2.29 16.06 15.54
C MET A 1 -1.75 14.99 14.58
N ALA A 2 -2.25 13.76 14.56
CA ALA A 2 -1.78 12.75 13.61
C ALA A 2 -2.92 11.79 13.25
N VAL A 3 -2.84 11.21 12.06
CA VAL A 3 -3.69 10.10 11.62
C VAL A 3 -2.96 8.80 11.93
N GLU A 4 -3.64 7.90 12.63
CA GLU A 4 -3.16 6.53 12.87
C GLU A 4 -3.63 5.64 11.71
N ILE A 5 -2.68 5.07 10.96
CA ILE A 5 -2.96 4.19 9.82
C ILE A 5 -2.73 2.75 10.24
N VAL A 6 -3.74 1.91 10.08
CA VAL A 6 -3.61 0.45 10.08
C VAL A 6 -3.66 0.01 8.62
N TYR A 7 -2.66 -0.71 8.15
CA TYR A 7 -2.60 -1.23 6.80
C TYR A 7 -2.73 -2.76 6.80
N GLU A 8 -3.53 -3.28 5.88
CA GLU A 8 -3.66 -4.72 5.62
C GLU A 8 -3.47 -4.98 4.12
N THR A 9 -2.68 -5.99 3.76
CA THR A 9 -2.59 -6.44 2.36
C THR A 9 -3.85 -7.25 2.00
N HIS A 10 -4.44 -7.04 0.83
CA HIS A 10 -5.43 -7.92 0.21
C HIS A 10 -4.81 -9.30 0.00
N SER A 11 -4.98 -10.16 0.98
CA SER A 11 -5.16 -11.59 0.77
C SER A 11 -6.57 -11.90 1.28
N ILE A 12 -7.25 -12.83 0.60
CA ILE A 12 -8.49 -13.44 1.09
C ILE A 12 -8.35 -13.63 2.59
N THR A 13 -9.28 -13.09 3.37
CA THR A 13 -9.14 -13.09 4.82
C THR A 13 -9.22 -14.52 5.32
N GLU A 14 -8.17 -15.01 5.98
CA GLU A 14 -8.15 -16.35 6.58
C GLU A 14 -9.10 -16.49 7.74
N ASP A 15 -9.63 -15.41 8.35
CA ASP A 15 -10.54 -15.60 9.49
C ASP A 15 -11.69 -16.55 9.08
N ASN A 16 -12.09 -16.37 7.82
CA ASN A 16 -13.07 -17.04 6.99
C ASN A 16 -12.76 -18.50 6.61
N GLU A 17 -11.52 -18.98 6.72
CA GLU A 17 -11.22 -20.42 6.60
C GLU A 17 -11.38 -21.15 7.94
N ARG A 18 -11.27 -20.42 9.06
CA ARG A 18 -11.25 -20.96 10.43
C ARG A 18 -12.51 -20.66 11.24
N GLY A 19 -13.52 -20.05 10.62
CA GLY A 19 -14.77 -19.66 11.28
C GLY A 19 -14.61 -18.55 12.32
N ILE A 20 -13.52 -17.79 12.25
CA ILE A 20 -13.22 -16.66 13.13
C ILE A 20 -13.78 -15.40 12.46
N ALA A 21 -14.32 -14.49 13.26
CA ALA A 21 -14.96 -13.29 12.74
C ALA A 21 -13.95 -12.14 12.64
N THR A 22 -13.75 -11.69 11.40
CA THR A 22 -13.19 -10.37 11.04
C THR A 22 -13.95 -9.28 11.79
N GLY A 23 -13.23 -8.43 12.52
CA GLY A 23 -13.85 -7.32 13.23
C GLY A 23 -14.55 -6.31 12.31
N TRP A 24 -15.71 -5.82 12.77
CA TRP A 24 -16.59 -4.77 12.20
C TRP A 24 -16.94 -3.75 13.29
N LEU A 25 -15.97 -3.26 14.06
CA LEU A 25 -16.23 -2.03 14.80
C LEU A 25 -16.48 -0.92 13.78
N PRO A 26 -17.44 0.00 14.00
CA PRO A 26 -17.95 0.93 13.01
C PRO A 26 -16.92 2.01 12.65
N GLY A 27 -15.84 1.59 11.99
CA GLY A 27 -15.02 2.45 11.18
C GLY A 27 -15.80 2.76 9.92
N ARG A 28 -15.93 4.05 9.61
CA ARG A 28 -16.40 4.46 8.30
C ARG A 28 -15.37 3.98 7.28
N LEU A 29 -15.77 3.06 6.40
CA LEU A 29 -14.96 2.71 5.23
C LEU A 29 -14.85 3.95 4.34
N SER A 30 -13.64 4.26 3.88
CA SER A 30 -13.46 5.28 2.85
C SER A 30 -14.02 4.78 1.51
N GLU A 31 -14.30 5.71 0.61
CA GLU A 31 -14.58 5.34 -0.78
C GLU A 31 -13.36 4.62 -1.39
N ALA A 32 -13.61 3.72 -2.34
CA ALA A 32 -12.55 3.01 -3.04
C ALA A 32 -11.71 4.00 -3.85
N ASP A 33 -10.48 4.26 -3.39
CA ASP A 33 -9.57 5.18 -4.07
C ASP A 33 -8.79 4.44 -5.17
N PRO A 34 -8.83 4.91 -6.43
CA PRO A 34 -8.11 4.26 -7.53
C PRO A 34 -6.58 4.23 -7.33
N ARG A 35 -6.01 5.10 -6.48
CA ARG A 35 -4.56 5.14 -6.17
C ARG A 35 -4.12 3.99 -5.27
N LEU A 36 -5.06 3.30 -4.64
CA LEU A 36 -4.80 2.11 -3.80
C LEU A 36 -4.95 0.79 -4.57
N ARG A 37 -5.17 0.84 -5.89
CA ARG A 37 -5.11 -0.36 -6.74
C ARG A 37 -3.68 -0.91 -6.77
N GLU A 38 -3.59 -2.22 -7.00
CA GLU A 38 -2.29 -2.85 -7.27
C GLU A 38 -1.62 -2.20 -8.48
N CYS A 39 -0.29 -2.26 -8.51
CA CYS A 39 0.51 -1.86 -9.66
C CYS A 39 -0.03 -2.47 -10.96
N ASP A 40 -0.24 -1.63 -11.97
CA ASP A 40 -0.60 -2.09 -13.31
C ASP A 40 0.62 -2.74 -13.99
N TYR A 41 0.58 -4.05 -14.21
CA TYR A 41 1.64 -4.83 -14.85
C TYR A 41 1.49 -4.90 -16.38
N GLY A 42 0.56 -4.15 -16.97
CA GLY A 42 0.27 -4.15 -18.40
C GLY A 42 -0.18 -5.54 -18.88
N PRO A 43 0.42 -6.09 -19.96
CA PRO A 43 0.10 -7.44 -20.45
C PRO A 43 0.31 -8.58 -19.44
N LEU A 44 1.05 -8.35 -18.35
CA LEU A 44 1.24 -9.35 -17.29
C LEU A 44 0.09 -9.38 -16.27
N ASN A 45 -0.86 -8.43 -16.33
CA ASN A 45 -2.05 -8.46 -15.49
C ASN A 45 -2.84 -9.77 -15.69
N GLY A 46 -3.28 -10.38 -14.60
CA GLY A 46 -3.94 -11.68 -14.61
C GLY A 46 -3.01 -12.88 -14.90
N GLY A 47 -1.72 -12.65 -15.13
CA GLY A 47 -0.72 -13.69 -15.32
C GLY A 47 -0.13 -14.25 -14.02
N PRO A 48 0.75 -15.26 -14.10
CA PRO A 48 1.41 -15.83 -12.92
C PRO A 48 2.26 -14.80 -12.17
N VAL A 49 2.10 -14.74 -10.84
CA VAL A 49 2.87 -13.83 -9.97
C VAL A 49 4.37 -14.04 -10.09
N SER A 50 4.85 -15.25 -10.40
CA SER A 50 6.26 -15.55 -10.60
C SER A 50 6.87 -14.78 -11.78
N LEU A 51 6.08 -14.48 -12.82
CA LEU A 51 6.55 -13.67 -13.95
C LEU A 51 6.72 -12.21 -13.56
N VAL A 52 5.83 -11.68 -12.71
CA VAL A 52 5.97 -10.33 -12.16
C VAL A 52 7.13 -10.28 -11.18
N ALA A 53 7.22 -11.24 -10.26
CA ALA A 53 8.28 -11.35 -9.26
C ALA A 53 9.68 -11.33 -9.90
N ALA A 54 9.89 -12.09 -10.99
CA ALA A 54 11.18 -12.13 -11.69
C ALA A 54 11.59 -10.79 -12.36
N ARG A 55 10.68 -9.82 -12.44
CA ARG A 55 10.89 -8.55 -13.17
C ARG A 55 10.82 -7.31 -12.27
N ARG A 56 10.55 -7.46 -10.97
CA ARG A 56 10.18 -6.30 -10.14
C ARG A 56 11.27 -5.26 -10.05
N ALA A 57 12.51 -5.67 -9.76
CA ALA A 57 13.66 -4.78 -9.71
C ALA A 57 13.87 -3.98 -11.00
N ALA A 58 13.59 -4.59 -12.17
CA ALA A 58 13.71 -3.91 -13.45
C ALA A 58 12.65 -2.82 -13.67
N HIS A 59 11.54 -2.86 -12.91
CA HIS A 59 10.40 -1.96 -13.04
C HIS A 59 10.24 -0.99 -11.85
N ILE A 60 11.31 -0.78 -11.08
CA ILE A 60 11.33 0.23 -10.00
C ILE A 60 11.04 1.62 -10.59
N ASP A 61 11.87 2.06 -11.54
CA ASP A 61 11.71 3.37 -12.18
C ASP A 61 11.20 3.27 -13.63
N VAL A 62 11.30 2.09 -14.26
CA VAL A 62 10.83 1.85 -15.64
C VAL A 62 9.43 1.24 -15.60
N PRO A 63 8.41 1.83 -16.24
CA PRO A 63 7.07 1.25 -16.24
C PRO A 63 7.01 -0.12 -16.91
N PHE A 64 6.11 -0.99 -16.46
CA PHE A 64 5.66 -2.11 -17.28
C PHE A 64 5.07 -1.57 -18.59
N MET A 65 5.14 -2.34 -19.68
CA MET A 65 4.60 -1.90 -20.97
C MET A 65 3.11 -1.60 -20.86
N GLY A 66 2.72 -0.33 -21.04
CA GLY A 66 1.33 0.10 -20.88
C GLY A 66 0.80 0.05 -19.45
N GLY A 67 1.68 -0.14 -18.47
CA GLY A 67 1.34 -0.18 -17.04
C GLY A 67 2.11 0.89 -16.26
N GLN A 68 2.43 0.59 -15.00
CA GLN A 68 3.08 1.50 -14.07
C GLN A 68 4.50 1.05 -13.71
N SER A 69 5.34 1.95 -13.22
CA SER A 69 6.52 1.59 -12.43
C SER A 69 6.17 1.56 -10.94
N TYR A 70 6.98 0.90 -10.12
CA TYR A 70 6.77 0.94 -8.67
C TYR A 70 6.94 2.36 -8.12
N ARG A 71 7.81 3.19 -8.71
CA ARG A 71 7.93 4.62 -8.36
C ARG A 71 6.63 5.38 -8.57
N GLN A 72 5.91 5.12 -9.67
CA GLN A 72 4.60 5.74 -9.92
C GLN A 72 3.54 5.30 -8.89
N VAL A 73 3.61 4.07 -8.39
CA VAL A 73 2.73 3.62 -7.28
C VAL A 73 3.08 4.36 -5.99
N VAL A 74 4.37 4.60 -5.70
CA VAL A 74 4.79 5.43 -4.57
C VAL A 74 4.22 6.84 -4.67
N GLU A 75 4.34 7.48 -5.84
CA GLU A 75 3.80 8.82 -6.10
C GLU A 75 2.28 8.88 -5.92
N ALA A 76 1.55 7.92 -6.49
CA ALA A 76 0.09 7.84 -6.36
C ALA A 76 -0.33 7.64 -4.90
N THR A 77 0.37 6.78 -4.15
CA THR A 77 0.10 6.56 -2.73
C THR A 77 0.40 7.82 -1.90
N GLY A 78 1.48 8.55 -2.21
CA GLY A 78 1.79 9.82 -1.56
C GLY A 78 0.72 10.88 -1.78
N SER A 79 0.19 10.98 -3.00
CA SER A 79 -0.95 11.84 -3.30
C SER A 79 -2.19 11.47 -2.48
N PHE A 80 -2.46 10.18 -2.30
CA PHE A 80 -3.55 9.71 -1.44
C PHE A 80 -3.35 10.12 0.03
N LEU A 81 -2.13 9.99 0.57
CA LEU A 81 -1.84 10.38 1.96
C LEU A 81 -2.04 11.89 2.20
N HIS A 82 -1.71 12.73 1.23
CA HIS A 82 -1.98 14.17 1.32
C HIS A 82 -3.48 14.47 1.47
N ASP A 83 -4.33 13.79 0.71
CA ASP A 83 -5.78 13.95 0.83
C ASP A 83 -6.30 13.37 2.16
N LEU A 84 -5.72 12.24 2.59
CA LEU A 84 -6.12 11.55 3.81
C LEU A 84 -5.93 12.42 5.06
N VAL A 85 -4.75 13.03 5.22
CA VAL A 85 -4.45 13.89 6.38
C VAL A 85 -5.33 15.14 6.42
N ALA A 86 -5.71 15.67 5.25
CA ALA A 86 -6.59 16.84 5.16
C ALA A 86 -8.04 16.51 5.60
N GLY A 87 -8.51 15.29 5.31
CA GLY A 87 -9.88 14.88 5.61
C GLY A 87 -10.10 14.20 6.96
N TRP A 88 -9.05 13.65 7.58
CA TRP A 88 -9.17 12.68 8.67
C TRP A 88 -8.22 12.93 9.85
N ASP A 89 -7.72 14.16 10.02
CA ASP A 89 -6.81 14.50 11.13
C ASP A 89 -7.38 14.07 12.51
N GLY A 90 -6.54 13.37 13.30
CA GLY A 90 -6.92 12.83 14.60
C GLY A 90 -7.75 11.55 14.56
N ALA A 91 -8.07 11.00 13.38
CA ALA A 91 -8.77 9.73 13.24
C ALA A 91 -7.80 8.53 13.17
N ARG A 92 -8.37 7.34 13.39
CA ARG A 92 -7.73 6.07 13.04
C ARG A 92 -8.37 5.53 11.77
N VAL A 93 -7.56 5.26 10.75
CA VAL A 93 -7.99 4.80 9.42
C VAL A 93 -7.43 3.41 9.14
N LEU A 94 -8.28 2.52 8.64
CA LEU A 94 -7.88 1.24 8.07
C LEU A 94 -7.72 1.38 6.55
N ILE A 95 -6.55 1.05 6.04
CA ILE A 95 -6.25 0.96 4.61
C ILE A 95 -6.09 -0.52 4.26
N VAL A 96 -6.85 -0.98 3.26
CA VAL A 96 -6.70 -2.32 2.70
C VAL A 96 -6.33 -2.18 1.23
N ALA A 97 -5.14 -2.63 0.85
CA ALA A 97 -4.60 -2.48 -0.52
C ALA A 97 -3.58 -3.59 -0.83
N HIS A 98 -2.62 -3.39 -1.74
CA HIS A 98 -1.75 -4.46 -2.23
C HIS A 98 -0.27 -4.31 -1.85
N SER A 99 0.60 -5.23 -2.29
CA SER A 99 2.01 -5.21 -1.85
C SER A 99 2.72 -3.91 -2.25
N ALA A 100 2.44 -3.40 -3.47
CA ALA A 100 3.07 -2.18 -3.94
C ALA A 100 2.67 -0.94 -3.12
N ASN A 101 1.41 -0.85 -2.67
CA ASN A 101 0.97 0.24 -1.80
C ASN A 101 1.60 0.14 -0.41
N ARG A 102 1.80 -1.08 0.12
CA ARG A 102 2.52 -1.27 1.40
C ARG A 102 3.95 -0.75 1.28
N TRP A 103 4.68 -1.15 0.23
CA TRP A 103 6.05 -0.68 0.00
C TRP A 103 6.11 0.84 -0.18
N ALA A 104 5.08 1.43 -0.77
CA ALA A 104 4.96 2.88 -0.84
C ALA A 104 4.82 3.51 0.55
N LEU A 105 4.01 2.96 1.44
CA LEU A 105 3.93 3.43 2.83
C LEU A 105 5.27 3.27 3.57
N ASP A 106 5.93 2.12 3.42
CA ASP A 106 7.27 1.88 3.97
C ASP A 106 8.26 2.98 3.51
N CYS A 107 8.29 3.28 2.21
CA CYS A 107 9.16 4.33 1.67
C CYS A 107 8.80 5.72 2.20
N LEU A 108 7.51 6.08 2.13
CA LEU A 108 7.03 7.44 2.41
C LEU A 108 7.07 7.80 3.89
N LEU A 109 6.80 6.83 4.77
CA LEU A 109 6.57 7.07 6.20
C LEU A 109 7.69 6.55 7.09
N THR A 110 8.58 5.70 6.58
CA THR A 110 9.71 5.17 7.36
C THR A 110 11.08 5.45 6.73
N GLY A 111 11.11 5.98 5.50
CA GLY A 111 12.35 6.23 4.77
C GLY A 111 12.99 4.97 4.19
N ALA A 112 12.25 3.85 4.14
CA ALA A 112 12.73 2.62 3.51
C ALA A 112 13.05 2.85 2.03
N ARG A 113 13.99 2.06 1.51
CA ARG A 113 14.38 2.14 0.10
C ARG A 113 13.54 1.16 -0.70
N LEU A 114 12.94 1.63 -1.80
CA LEU A 114 12.09 0.78 -2.65
C LEU A 114 12.87 -0.41 -3.24
N GLU A 115 14.16 -0.21 -3.53
CA GLU A 115 15.04 -1.25 -4.07
C GLU A 115 15.22 -2.42 -3.11
N ASP A 116 15.18 -2.16 -1.80
CA ASP A 116 15.32 -3.19 -0.76
C ASP A 116 14.01 -3.96 -0.55
N LEU A 117 12.86 -3.40 -0.95
CA LEU A 117 11.53 -3.94 -0.63
C LEU A 117 10.95 -4.83 -1.73
N VAL A 118 11.14 -4.49 -3.01
CA VAL A 118 10.41 -5.14 -4.13
C VAL A 118 10.74 -6.62 -4.30
N ASP A 119 11.97 -7.00 -4.00
CA ASP A 119 12.49 -8.38 -4.10
C ASP A 119 12.62 -9.07 -2.73
N ALA A 120 12.33 -8.35 -1.64
CA ALA A 120 12.36 -8.94 -0.32
C ALA A 120 11.29 -10.04 -0.19
N PRO A 121 11.57 -11.11 0.58
CA PRO A 121 10.57 -12.10 0.90
C PRO A 121 9.38 -11.44 1.62
N PHE A 122 8.16 -11.85 1.26
CA PHE A 122 6.96 -11.35 1.91
C PHE A 122 6.78 -12.01 3.29
N ALA A 123 7.23 -11.31 4.33
CA ALA A 123 6.95 -11.68 5.71
C ALA A 123 5.56 -11.17 6.11
N TRP A 124 4.54 -12.01 5.93
CA TRP A 124 3.19 -11.71 6.40
C TRP A 124 3.18 -11.55 7.93
N GLN A 125 2.41 -10.59 8.41
CA GLN A 125 2.08 -10.41 9.83
C GLN A 125 0.68 -9.78 9.96
N PRO A 126 0.05 -9.86 11.15
CA PRO A 126 -1.21 -9.18 11.41
C PRO A 126 -1.03 -7.66 11.43
N GLY A 127 -1.41 -7.01 10.33
CA GLY A 127 -1.39 -5.56 10.17
C GLY A 127 0.00 -4.89 10.17
N TRP A 128 0.04 -3.70 9.59
CA TRP A 128 1.14 -2.75 9.70
C TRP A 128 0.61 -1.42 10.23
N HIS A 129 1.35 -0.79 11.13
CA HIS A 129 0.94 0.46 11.77
C HIS A 129 1.85 1.60 11.32
N TYR A 130 1.25 2.72 10.91
CA TYR A 130 1.96 3.93 10.53
C TYR A 130 1.30 5.15 11.19
N THR A 131 2.09 6.19 11.39
CA THR A 131 1.59 7.49 11.84
C THR A 131 1.82 8.51 10.72
N LEU A 132 0.77 9.21 10.33
CA LEU A 132 0.82 10.29 9.35
C LEU A 132 0.55 11.63 10.07
N HIS A 133 1.57 12.46 10.19
CA HIS A 133 1.48 13.72 10.93
C HIS A 133 0.73 14.81 10.15
N THR A 134 -0.03 15.65 10.86
CA THR A 134 -0.63 16.85 10.25
C THR A 134 0.48 17.71 9.64
N GLY A 135 0.32 18.09 8.36
CA GLY A 135 1.29 18.92 7.65
C GLY A 135 2.41 18.14 6.96
N TRP A 136 2.34 16.80 6.90
CA TRP A 136 3.24 15.97 6.12
C TRP A 136 3.36 16.46 4.66
N ARG A 137 4.59 16.71 4.21
CA ARG A 137 4.94 17.24 2.89
C ARG A 137 5.65 16.24 2.00
N GLY A 138 5.99 15.06 2.51
CA GLY A 138 6.68 14.02 1.74
C GLY A 138 7.62 13.17 2.58
N PRO A 139 8.38 12.26 1.93
CA PRO A 139 9.33 11.40 2.63
C PRO A 139 10.40 12.20 3.38
N GLY A 140 10.57 11.90 4.67
CA GLY A 140 11.62 12.48 5.53
C GLY A 140 11.21 13.69 6.38
N ASP A 141 9.93 14.07 6.38
CA ASP A 141 9.33 15.01 7.35
C ASP A 141 9.24 14.43 8.77
#